data_AF-A0A434SA24-F1
#
_entry.id   AF-A0A434SA24-F1
#
_cell.length_a   1.000
_cell.length_b   1.000
_cell.length_c   1.000
_cell.angle_alpha   90.00
_cell.angle_beta   90.00
_cell.angle_gamma   90.00
#
_symmetry.space_group_name_H-M   'P 1'
#
loop_
_entity.id
_entity.type
_entity.pdbx_description
1 polymer ?
#
loop_
_entity_poly.entity_id
_entity_poly.type
_entity_poly.pdbx_seq_one_letter_code
_entity_poly.pdbx_strand_id
1 'polypeptide(L)'
;MRTSRRFFLTGASALAAAVVAGHASAQDVIGDILKSSTRGNWDDQFDARASETGKVASTLPIFSLQTVAFTEQAVAQYQGIVGQGGWEQVPATKKLQLGVDDPDVVPLRKRLMVSGDLSQSAGISTAFDSYVDSAVKRFQLRHGLPADGSMGKYTYSAMNVPAPIRLGQLQTNLQRLREKAGTLGDRYV
;
A
#
# COMPACT_ATOMS: atom_id res chain seq x y z
N MET A 1 -49.97 37.51 80.36
CA MET A 1 -50.92 38.19 79.46
C MET A 1 -50.18 38.59 78.18
N ARG A 2 -50.87 38.46 77.03
CA ARG A 2 -50.52 38.87 75.64
C ARG A 2 -49.87 37.81 74.72
N THR A 3 -50.75 37.24 73.90
CA THR A 3 -50.64 36.63 72.56
C THR A 3 -49.83 37.49 71.56
N SER A 4 -49.31 37.09 70.39
CA SER A 4 -49.72 36.11 69.37
C SER A 4 -48.72 36.10 68.16
N ARG A 5 -48.77 34.99 67.38
CA ARG A 5 -48.62 34.85 65.90
C ARG A 5 -47.30 35.20 65.20
N ARG A 6 -46.74 34.21 64.48
CA ARG A 6 -46.68 34.14 63.00
C ARG A 6 -45.99 32.84 62.53
N PHE A 7 -46.74 32.04 61.75
CA PHE A 7 -46.21 31.09 60.78
C PHE A 7 -45.52 31.86 59.64
N PHE A 8 -44.43 31.36 59.06
CA PHE A 8 -44.18 31.41 57.61
C PHE A 8 -43.04 30.46 57.20
N LEU A 9 -43.30 29.75 56.10
CA LEU A 9 -42.41 28.85 55.34
C LEU A 9 -41.31 29.62 54.61
N THR A 10 -40.09 29.06 54.59
CA THR A 10 -39.04 29.17 53.55
C THR A 10 -37.97 28.15 53.97
N GLY A 11 -37.56 27.14 53.20
CA GLY A 11 -37.34 27.10 51.76
C GLY A 11 -35.84 27.32 51.49
N ALA A 12 -35.02 26.28 51.63
CA ALA A 12 -33.70 26.21 51.02
C ALA A 12 -33.35 24.74 50.74
N SER A 13 -33.40 24.43 49.47
CA SER A 13 -33.05 23.20 48.78
C SER A 13 -31.59 22.79 49.02
N ALA A 14 -31.36 21.58 49.52
CA ALA A 14 -30.11 20.87 49.31
C ALA A 14 -30.35 19.83 48.20
N LEU A 15 -29.81 20.08 47.01
CA LEU A 15 -29.73 19.11 45.92
C LEU A 15 -28.80 17.98 46.36
N ALA A 16 -29.35 16.90 46.90
CA ALA A 16 -28.63 15.63 46.98
C ALA A 16 -28.76 14.94 45.61
N ALA A 17 -27.81 15.21 44.72
CA ALA A 17 -27.68 14.45 43.47
C ALA A 17 -27.39 12.99 43.82
N ALA A 18 -28.29 12.10 43.41
CA ALA A 18 -28.11 10.66 43.50
C ALA A 18 -26.93 10.24 42.60
N VAL A 19 -25.85 9.75 43.20
CA VAL A 19 -24.86 8.96 42.46
C VAL A 19 -25.32 7.51 42.47
N VAL A 20 -26.10 7.14 41.46
CA VAL A 20 -26.21 5.73 41.07
C VAL A 20 -24.82 5.36 40.56
N ALA A 21 -24.03 4.69 41.40
CA ALA A 21 -22.77 4.09 40.98
C ALA A 21 -23.10 2.93 40.03
N GLY A 22 -23.23 3.26 38.74
CA GLY A 22 -23.14 2.26 37.69
C GLY A 22 -21.75 1.65 37.76
N HIS A 23 -21.66 0.32 37.85
CA HIS A 23 -20.39 -0.37 37.71
C HIS A 23 -19.80 -0.04 36.33
N ALA A 24 -18.81 0.83 36.30
CA ALA A 24 -17.97 0.99 35.13
C ALA A 24 -17.07 -0.24 35.04
N SER A 25 -17.45 -1.22 34.22
CA SER A 25 -16.52 -2.26 33.78
C SER A 25 -15.43 -1.59 32.96
N ALA A 26 -14.28 -1.36 33.58
CA ALA A 26 -13.07 -1.02 32.85
C ALA A 26 -12.70 -2.23 32.00
N GLN A 27 -12.81 -2.11 30.68
CA GLN A 27 -12.19 -3.07 29.77
C GLN A 27 -10.69 -2.98 30.02
N ASP A 28 -10.10 -4.08 30.47
CA ASP A 28 -8.69 -4.18 30.81
C ASP A 28 -7.87 -4.34 29.52
N VAL A 29 -7.75 -3.23 28.79
CA VAL A 29 -7.10 -3.15 27.48
C VAL A 29 -5.65 -3.65 27.56
N ILE A 30 -4.98 -3.45 28.70
CA ILE A 30 -3.60 -3.92 28.91
C ILE A 30 -3.56 -5.44 29.08
N GLY A 31 -4.54 -6.02 29.77
CA GLY A 31 -4.69 -7.47 29.91
C GLY A 31 -4.98 -8.19 28.59
N ASP A 32 -5.80 -7.59 27.73
CA ASP A 32 -6.12 -8.13 26.40
C ASP A 32 -4.92 -8.07 25.44
N ILE A 33 -4.11 -7.00 25.52
CA ILE A 33 -2.85 -6.89 24.76
C ILE A 33 -1.83 -7.95 25.22
N LEU A 34 -1.71 -8.19 26.53
CA LEU A 34 -0.78 -9.18 27.09
C LEU A 34 -1.19 -10.64 26.79
N LYS A 35 -2.49 -10.91 26.65
CA LYS A 35 -3.03 -12.24 26.31
C LYS A 35 -3.09 -12.54 24.82
N SER A 36 -2.86 -11.55 23.95
CA SER A 36 -2.72 -11.80 22.52
C SER A 36 -1.41 -12.58 22.25
N SER A 37 -1.54 -13.90 22.13
CA SER A 37 -0.46 -14.82 21.77
C SER A 37 -0.11 -14.72 20.28
N THR A 38 0.15 -13.51 19.79
CA THR A 38 0.62 -13.23 18.43
C THR A 38 1.65 -12.13 18.50
N ARG A 39 2.83 -12.49 19.02
CA ARG A 39 4.01 -11.62 19.05
C ARG A 39 4.97 -11.86 17.86
N GLY A 40 4.46 -12.43 16.78
CA GLY A 40 5.11 -12.44 15.47
C GLY A 40 4.09 -12.00 14.42
N ASN A 41 4.50 -11.18 13.46
CA ASN A 41 3.73 -10.71 12.29
C ASN A 41 2.96 -9.37 12.30
N TRP A 42 3.28 -8.42 13.18
CA TRP A 42 2.74 -7.06 13.03
C TRP A 42 3.22 -6.31 11.76
N ASP A 43 4.33 -6.74 11.16
CA ASP A 43 4.84 -6.18 9.89
C ASP A 43 4.08 -6.76 8.67
N ASP A 44 3.86 -8.07 8.65
CA ASP A 44 3.35 -8.77 7.45
C ASP A 44 1.86 -8.54 7.16
N GLN A 45 1.02 -8.32 8.19
CA GLN A 45 -0.44 -8.28 7.97
C GLN A 45 -0.95 -6.91 7.48
N PHE A 46 -0.16 -5.85 7.66
CA PHE A 46 -0.43 -4.55 7.07
C PHE A 46 -0.07 -4.53 5.57
N ASP A 47 1.02 -5.22 5.21
CA ASP A 47 1.50 -5.38 3.83
C ASP A 47 0.68 -6.39 2.99
N ALA A 48 -0.03 -7.32 3.63
CA ALA A 48 -0.70 -8.44 2.96
C ALA A 48 -1.97 -8.08 2.16
N ARG A 49 -2.55 -6.88 2.28
CA ARG A 49 -3.76 -6.54 1.49
C ARG A 49 -3.48 -6.20 0.02
N ALA A 50 -2.23 -6.02 -0.38
CA ALA A 50 -1.89 -5.61 -1.75
C ALA A 50 -1.02 -6.59 -2.53
N SER A 51 -0.67 -7.76 -1.96
CA SER A 51 -0.03 -8.82 -2.72
C SER A 51 -0.12 -10.17 -2.01
N GLU A 52 -1.25 -10.86 -2.14
CA GLU A 52 -1.20 -12.32 -2.33
C GLU A 52 -0.62 -12.59 -3.72
N THR A 53 0.60 -12.15 -4.00
CA THR A 53 1.38 -12.77 -5.07
C THR A 53 1.93 -14.02 -4.44
N GLY A 54 1.12 -15.09 -4.47
CA GLY A 54 1.48 -16.39 -3.91
C GLY A 54 2.91 -16.74 -4.30
N LYS A 55 3.68 -17.29 -3.35
CA LYS A 55 4.97 -17.93 -3.63
C LYS A 55 4.82 -18.67 -4.95
N VAL A 56 5.64 -18.36 -5.95
CA VAL A 56 5.58 -19.06 -7.25
C VAL A 56 5.97 -20.51 -6.97
N ALA A 57 4.97 -21.32 -6.63
CA ALA A 57 5.11 -22.69 -6.15
C ALA A 57 5.24 -23.68 -7.32
N SER A 58 5.44 -23.17 -8.54
CA SER A 58 5.46 -23.98 -9.73
C SER A 58 6.78 -23.83 -10.45
N THR A 59 7.44 -24.97 -10.62
CA THR A 59 8.58 -25.18 -11.52
C THR A 59 8.12 -25.42 -12.95
N LEU A 60 6.81 -25.34 -13.23
CA LEU A 60 6.30 -25.37 -14.60
C LEU A 60 6.61 -24.03 -15.26
N PRO A 61 7.18 -24.01 -16.46
CA PRO A 61 7.35 -22.76 -17.19
C PRO A 61 5.98 -22.13 -17.40
N ILE A 62 5.87 -20.86 -17.04
CA ILE A 62 4.62 -20.09 -17.05
C ILE A 62 4.20 -19.72 -18.49
N PHE A 63 4.59 -20.49 -19.50
CA PHE A 63 4.10 -20.34 -20.88
C PHE A 63 2.78 -21.06 -21.00
N SER A 64 1.71 -20.39 -20.56
CA SER A 64 0.33 -20.86 -20.72
C SER A 64 -0.45 -19.88 -21.59
N LEU A 65 -1.60 -20.31 -22.11
CA LEU A 65 -2.56 -19.40 -22.76
C LEU A 65 -2.97 -18.24 -21.85
N GLN A 66 -2.94 -18.43 -20.53
CA GLN A 66 -3.25 -17.37 -19.56
C GLN A 66 -2.21 -16.25 -19.59
N THR A 67 -0.94 -16.57 -19.89
CA THR A 67 0.14 -15.58 -20.00
C THR A 67 -0.07 -14.63 -21.18
N VAL A 68 -0.64 -15.12 -22.28
CA VAL A 68 -1.07 -14.28 -23.39
C VAL A 68 -2.14 -13.29 -22.92
N ALA A 69 -3.17 -13.78 -22.22
CA ALA A 69 -4.25 -12.93 -21.70
C ALA A 69 -3.74 -11.88 -20.68
N PHE A 70 -2.86 -12.25 -19.75
CA PHE A 70 -2.26 -11.28 -18.81
C PHE A 70 -1.40 -10.23 -19.53
N THR A 71 -0.66 -10.64 -20.57
CA THR A 71 0.15 -9.69 -21.35
C THR A 71 -0.75 -8.74 -22.15
N GLU A 72 -1.87 -9.21 -22.69
CA GLU A 72 -2.87 -8.36 -23.34
C GLU A 72 -3.47 -7.32 -22.39
N GLN A 73 -3.81 -7.73 -21.16
CA GLN A 73 -4.28 -6.81 -20.12
C GLN A 73 -3.21 -5.76 -19.77
N ALA A 74 -1.95 -6.18 -19.63
CA ALA A 74 -0.84 -5.26 -19.38
C ALA A 74 -0.63 -4.28 -20.55
N VAL A 75 -0.76 -4.73 -21.80
CA VAL A 75 -0.73 -3.85 -22.98
C VAL A 75 -1.85 -2.81 -22.90
N ALA A 76 -3.08 -3.22 -22.59
CA ALA A 76 -4.21 -2.29 -22.47
C ALA A 76 -3.99 -1.26 -21.35
N GLN A 77 -3.49 -1.70 -20.18
CA GLN A 77 -3.14 -0.80 -19.08
C GLN A 77 -2.09 0.23 -19.52
N TYR A 78 -1.01 -0.21 -20.19
CA TYR A 78 0.07 0.68 -20.63
C TYR A 78 -0.36 1.62 -21.76
N GLN A 79 -1.28 1.19 -22.64
CA GLN A 79 -1.92 2.08 -23.62
C GLN A 79 -2.68 3.20 -22.92
N GLY A 80 -3.43 2.89 -21.86
CA GLY A 80 -4.12 3.90 -21.04
C GLY A 80 -3.15 4.90 -20.42
N ILE A 81 -2.04 4.41 -19.84
CA ILE A 81 -0.98 5.26 -19.28
C ILE A 81 -0.36 6.16 -20.34
N VAL A 82 0.00 5.62 -21.51
CA VAL A 82 0.58 6.40 -22.62
C VAL A 82 -0.42 7.44 -23.13
N GLY A 83 -1.70 7.08 -23.26
CA GLY A 83 -2.78 8.00 -23.67
C GLY A 83 -3.00 9.16 -22.70
N GLN A 84 -2.62 9.00 -21.43
CA GLN A 84 -2.67 10.06 -20.40
C GLN A 84 -1.37 10.89 -20.33
N GLY A 85 -0.43 10.68 -21.25
CA GLY A 85 0.86 11.38 -21.28
C GLY A 85 2.02 10.62 -20.65
N GLY A 86 1.80 9.38 -20.21
CA GLY A 86 2.83 8.54 -19.59
C GLY A 86 3.04 8.83 -18.11
N TRP A 87 4.27 8.67 -17.65
CA TRP A 87 4.68 9.03 -16.30
C TRP A 87 5.86 10.01 -16.33
N GLU A 88 5.89 10.87 -15.32
CA GLU A 88 6.99 11.79 -15.10
C GLU A 88 8.27 11.04 -14.71
N GLN A 89 9.43 11.60 -15.08
CA GLN A 89 10.71 11.07 -14.64
C GLN A 89 10.95 11.44 -13.18
N VAL A 90 11.51 10.49 -12.43
CA VAL A 90 11.93 10.74 -11.05
C VAL A 90 13.37 11.27 -11.06
N PRO A 91 13.65 12.43 -10.45
CA PRO A 91 15.01 12.96 -10.35
C PRO A 91 15.95 11.94 -9.70
N ALA A 92 17.03 11.58 -10.40
CA ALA A 92 18.04 10.63 -9.95
C ALA A 92 19.26 11.37 -9.34
N THR A 93 19.00 12.39 -8.53
CA THR A 93 20.02 13.32 -8.01
C THR A 93 20.70 12.78 -6.75
N LYS A 94 19.95 12.02 -5.93
CA LYS A 94 20.38 11.53 -4.62
C LYS A 94 19.77 10.16 -4.35
N LYS A 95 20.31 9.47 -3.35
CA LYS A 95 19.71 8.21 -2.88
C LYS A 95 18.54 8.54 -1.95
N LEU A 96 17.36 8.04 -2.28
CA LEU A 96 16.17 8.09 -1.40
C LEU A 96 15.96 6.74 -0.73
N GLN A 97 15.61 6.74 0.55
CA GLN A 97 15.35 5.56 1.36
C GLN A 97 14.49 5.92 2.58
N LEU A 98 13.96 4.90 3.27
CA LEU A 98 13.12 5.06 4.45
C LEU A 98 13.68 6.07 5.47
N GLY A 99 12.82 6.99 5.90
CA GLY A 99 13.12 8.01 6.90
C GLY A 99 13.64 9.33 6.33
N VAL A 100 13.90 9.41 5.02
CA VAL A 100 14.27 10.68 4.36
C VAL A 100 13.02 11.53 4.10
N ASP A 101 13.11 12.84 4.37
CA ASP A 101 12.16 13.84 3.88
C ASP A 101 12.83 14.64 2.76
N ASP A 102 12.30 14.53 1.54
CA ASP A 102 12.86 15.20 0.37
C ASP A 102 11.79 15.53 -0.68
N PRO A 103 11.86 16.70 -1.34
CA PRO A 103 10.95 17.06 -2.43
C PRO A 103 10.92 16.04 -3.58
N ASP A 104 12.02 15.33 -3.84
CA ASP A 104 12.11 14.33 -4.91
C ASP A 104 11.27 13.06 -4.62
N VAL A 105 10.75 12.90 -3.39
CA VAL A 105 9.80 11.83 -3.05
C VAL A 105 8.42 12.08 -3.67
N VAL A 106 8.05 13.33 -3.93
CA VAL A 106 6.77 13.68 -4.58
C VAL A 106 6.65 13.09 -5.99
N PRO A 107 7.59 13.31 -6.92
CA PRO A 107 7.54 12.68 -8.24
C PRO A 107 7.68 11.15 -8.15
N LEU A 108 8.45 10.62 -7.19
CA LEU A 108 8.52 9.17 -6.94
C LEU A 108 7.15 8.57 -6.60
N ARG A 109 6.41 9.19 -5.67
CA ARG A 109 5.05 8.74 -5.29
C ARG A 109 4.11 8.74 -6.47
N LYS A 110 4.07 9.85 -7.24
CA LYS A 110 3.26 9.95 -8.46
C LYS A 110 3.60 8.84 -9.44
N ARG A 111 4.90 8.58 -9.65
CA ARG A 111 5.37 7.54 -10.56
C ARG A 111 4.91 6.14 -10.14
N LEU A 112 5.06 5.80 -8.85
CA LEU A 112 4.64 4.51 -8.27
C LEU A 112 3.12 4.34 -8.26
N MET A 113 2.39 5.43 -8.08
CA MET A 113 0.92 5.47 -8.17
C MET A 113 0.42 5.17 -9.58
N VAL A 114 1.08 5.71 -10.62
CA VAL A 114 0.74 5.43 -12.02
C VAL A 114 1.02 3.97 -12.40
N SER A 115 2.10 3.37 -11.88
CA SER A 115 2.42 1.95 -12.13
C SER A 115 1.64 0.97 -11.24
N GLY A 116 0.85 1.47 -10.29
CA GLY A 116 0.07 0.66 -9.34
C GLY A 116 0.88 0.05 -8.19
N ASP A 117 2.13 0.46 -7.99
CA ASP A 117 2.96 -0.02 -6.88
C ASP A 117 2.57 0.65 -5.54
N LEU A 118 2.04 1.88 -5.61
CA LEU A 118 1.57 2.67 -4.48
C LEU A 118 0.08 3.00 -4.62
N SER A 119 -0.70 2.81 -3.55
CA SER A 119 -2.12 3.21 -3.55
C SER A 119 -2.28 4.73 -3.63
N GLN A 120 -3.28 5.21 -4.38
CA GLN A 120 -3.65 6.63 -4.42
C GLN A 120 -4.02 7.17 -3.03
N SER A 121 -4.53 6.31 -2.15
CA SER A 121 -4.90 6.67 -0.77
C SER A 121 -3.70 7.00 0.11
N ALA A 122 -2.47 6.63 -0.29
CA ALA A 122 -1.25 6.97 0.46
C ALA A 122 -0.91 8.47 0.37
N GLY A 123 -1.52 9.20 -0.56
CA GLY A 123 -1.35 10.63 -0.71
C GLY A 123 0.04 11.06 -1.20
N ILE A 124 0.18 12.38 -1.41
CA ILE A 124 1.42 13.02 -1.84
C ILE A 124 2.07 13.68 -0.62
N SER A 125 3.33 13.32 -0.38
CA SER A 125 4.17 13.82 0.72
C SER A 125 5.63 13.82 0.28
N THR A 126 6.47 14.62 0.95
CA THR A 126 7.93 14.61 0.81
C THR A 126 8.59 13.52 1.64
N ALA A 127 7.86 12.87 2.55
CA ALA A 127 8.38 11.80 3.38
C ALA A 127 8.48 10.47 2.61
N PHE A 128 9.66 9.86 2.63
CA PHE A 128 9.88 8.47 2.27
C PHE A 128 9.52 7.60 3.47
N ASP A 129 8.23 7.30 3.59
CA ASP A 129 7.64 6.49 4.66
C ASP A 129 7.61 4.99 4.31
N SER A 130 7.02 4.19 5.19
CA SER A 130 6.88 2.75 4.99
C SER A 130 6.04 2.38 3.76
N TYR A 131 5.07 3.21 3.36
CA TYR A 131 4.29 2.95 2.15
C TYR A 131 5.14 3.08 0.89
N VAL A 132 5.98 4.12 0.82
CA VAL A 132 6.91 4.32 -0.30
C VAL A 132 7.97 3.23 -0.32
N ASP A 133 8.50 2.85 0.84
CA ASP A 133 9.46 1.74 0.96
C ASP A 133 8.90 0.43 0.41
N SER A 134 7.71 0.01 0.85
CA SER A 134 7.04 -1.19 0.34
C SER A 134 6.73 -1.08 -1.17
N ALA A 135 6.33 0.09 -1.67
CA ALA A 135 6.07 0.31 -3.09
C ALA A 135 7.36 0.22 -3.94
N VAL A 136 8.48 0.77 -3.46
CA VAL A 136 9.78 0.65 -4.13
C VAL A 136 10.25 -0.80 -4.15
N LYS A 137 10.08 -1.55 -3.06
CA LYS A 137 10.40 -2.98 -3.02
C LYS A 137 9.58 -3.79 -4.03
N ARG A 138 8.27 -3.52 -4.15
CA ARG A 138 7.41 -4.14 -5.18
C ARG A 138 7.91 -3.82 -6.58
N PHE A 139 8.22 -2.55 -6.84
CA PHE A 139 8.80 -2.13 -8.11
C PHE A 139 10.11 -2.89 -8.41
N GLN A 140 11.04 -2.93 -7.45
CA GLN A 140 12.32 -3.63 -7.59
C GLN A 140 12.13 -5.11 -7.93
N LEU A 141 11.24 -5.82 -7.22
CA LEU A 141 10.92 -7.23 -7.48
C LEU A 141 10.40 -7.44 -8.91
N ARG A 142 9.46 -6.61 -9.37
CA ARG A 142 8.91 -6.70 -10.74
C ARG A 142 9.94 -6.42 -11.83
N HIS A 143 11.01 -5.71 -11.48
CA HIS A 143 12.11 -5.37 -12.38
C HIS A 143 13.35 -6.26 -12.21
N GLY A 144 13.29 -7.30 -11.38
CA GLY A 144 14.42 -8.21 -11.15
C GLY A 144 15.60 -7.57 -10.43
N LEU A 145 15.34 -6.55 -9.61
CA LEU A 145 16.32 -5.85 -8.78
C LEU A 145 16.25 -6.36 -7.33
N PRO A 146 17.34 -6.24 -6.55
CA PRO A 146 17.29 -6.45 -5.10
C PRO A 146 16.25 -5.55 -4.45
N ALA A 147 15.35 -6.14 -3.66
CA ALA A 147 14.23 -5.45 -3.01
C ALA A 147 14.67 -4.78 -1.69
N ASP A 148 15.65 -3.89 -1.77
CA ASP A 148 16.23 -3.21 -0.60
C ASP A 148 15.48 -1.94 -0.17
N GLY A 149 14.45 -1.53 -0.93
CA GLY A 149 13.65 -0.33 -0.65
C GLY A 149 14.37 0.98 -0.95
N SER A 150 15.57 0.92 -1.53
CA SER A 150 16.41 2.09 -1.76
C SER A 150 16.45 2.50 -3.23
N MET A 151 16.35 3.81 -3.46
CA MET A 151 16.44 4.39 -4.80
C MET A 151 17.91 4.59 -5.18
N GLY A 152 18.53 3.52 -5.69
CA GLY A 152 19.87 3.53 -6.25
C GLY A 152 19.89 3.77 -7.77
N LYS A 153 21.09 3.87 -8.35
CA LYS A 153 21.32 4.08 -9.79
C LYS A 153 20.47 3.14 -10.66
N TYR A 154 20.48 1.84 -10.36
CA TYR A 154 19.75 0.84 -11.15
C TYR A 154 18.23 0.97 -11.00
N THR A 155 17.73 1.27 -9.79
CA THR A 155 16.31 1.54 -9.56
C THR A 155 15.84 2.74 -10.38
N TYR A 156 16.59 3.85 -10.35
CA TYR A 156 16.29 5.04 -11.17
C TYR A 156 16.33 4.74 -12.67
N SER A 157 17.36 4.05 -13.15
CA SER A 157 17.45 3.68 -14.57
C SER A 157 16.27 2.83 -15.03
N ALA A 158 15.82 1.87 -14.21
CA ALA A 158 14.66 1.03 -14.53
C ALA A 158 13.34 1.82 -14.51
N MET A 159 13.19 2.72 -13.53
CA MET A 159 11.97 3.51 -13.29
C MET A 159 11.74 4.60 -14.33
N ASN A 160 12.82 5.23 -14.80
CA ASN A 160 12.80 6.32 -15.75
C ASN A 160 12.76 5.87 -17.22
N VAL A 161 12.60 4.57 -17.50
CA VAL A 161 12.26 4.12 -18.85
C VAL A 161 10.87 4.66 -19.21
N PRO A 162 10.70 5.39 -20.33
CA PRO A 162 9.41 5.97 -20.69
C PRO A 162 8.31 4.93 -20.94
N ALA A 163 7.06 5.30 -20.65
CA ALA A 163 5.89 4.43 -20.86
C ALA A 163 5.74 3.90 -22.30
N PRO A 164 5.95 4.72 -23.36
CA PRO A 164 5.87 4.22 -24.73
C PRO A 164 6.89 3.10 -25.04
N ILE A 165 8.09 3.18 -24.46
CA ILE A 165 9.12 2.16 -24.64
C ILE A 165 8.69 0.83 -23.99
N ARG A 166 8.14 0.90 -22.77
CA ARG A 166 7.61 -0.29 -22.08
C ARG A 166 6.41 -0.89 -22.81
N LEU A 167 5.52 -0.06 -23.35
CA LEU A 167 4.40 -0.51 -24.17
C LEU A 167 4.90 -1.27 -25.41
N GLY A 168 5.88 -0.74 -26.13
CA GLY A 168 6.48 -1.42 -27.29
C GLY A 168 7.13 -2.76 -26.93
N GLN A 169 7.79 -2.84 -25.77
CA GLN A 169 8.33 -4.10 -25.24
C GLN A 169 7.22 -5.12 -24.97
N LEU A 170 6.12 -4.71 -24.34
CA LEU A 170 4.97 -5.58 -24.05
C LEU A 170 4.30 -6.07 -25.34
N GLN A 171 4.09 -5.19 -26.32
CA GLN A 171 3.51 -5.56 -27.62
C GLN A 171 4.38 -6.57 -28.38
N THR A 172 5.70 -6.33 -28.39
CA THR A 172 6.65 -7.26 -29.02
C THR A 172 6.65 -8.62 -28.31
N ASN A 173 6.61 -8.62 -26.98
CA ASN A 173 6.55 -9.86 -26.19
C ASN A 173 5.22 -10.59 -26.38
N LEU A 174 4.10 -9.88 -26.49
CA LEU A 174 2.80 -10.47 -26.77
C LEU A 174 2.79 -11.21 -28.12
N GLN A 175 3.36 -10.60 -29.17
CA GLN A 175 3.49 -11.26 -30.46
C GLN A 175 4.31 -12.56 -30.35
N ARG A 176 5.49 -12.49 -29.71
CA ARG A 176 6.35 -13.67 -29.48
C ARG A 176 5.63 -14.76 -28.68
N LEU A 177 4.84 -14.37 -27.67
CA LEU A 177 4.07 -15.31 -26.87
C LEU A 177 3.00 -16.01 -27.70
N ARG A 178 2.28 -15.28 -28.57
CA ARG A 178 1.29 -15.88 -29.49
C ARG A 178 1.93 -16.86 -30.47
N GLU A 179 3.10 -16.53 -31.01
CA GLU A 179 3.85 -17.40 -31.92
C GLU A 179 4.35 -18.69 -31.23
N LYS A 180 4.81 -18.58 -29.97
CA LYS A 180 5.32 -19.73 -29.20
C LYS A 180 4.22 -20.59 -28.59
N ALA A 181 3.12 -19.99 -28.11
CA ALA A 181 2.04 -20.72 -27.45
C ALA A 181 1.36 -21.75 -28.36
N GLY A 182 1.42 -21.58 -29.69
CA GLY A 182 0.93 -22.57 -30.66
C GLY A 182 1.89 -23.74 -30.94
N THR A 183 3.12 -23.72 -30.41
CA THR A 183 4.20 -24.67 -30.81
C THR A 183 4.90 -25.35 -29.63
N LEU A 184 4.33 -25.29 -28.42
CA LEU A 184 4.84 -26.02 -27.25
C LEU A 184 4.51 -27.50 -27.43
N GLY A 185 5.42 -28.26 -28.05
CA GLY A 185 5.28 -29.72 -28.17
C GLY A 185 5.22 -30.43 -26.81
N ASP A 186 5.07 -31.76 -26.81
CA ASP A 186 4.80 -32.58 -25.61
C ASP A 186 5.87 -32.51 -24.50
N ARG A 187 7.01 -31.86 -24.75
CA ARG A 187 8.10 -31.70 -23.77
C ARG A 187 8.67 -30.29 -23.84
N TYR A 188 8.51 -29.56 -22.75
CA TYR A 188 9.07 -28.23 -22.53
C TYR A 188 9.72 -28.18 -21.13
N VAL A 189 10.72 -27.32 -20.94
CA VAL A 189 11.47 -27.14 -19.67
C VAL A 189 11.07 -25.82 -19.03
#